data_AF-A0A1F9MLA9-F1
#
_entry.id   AF-A0A1F9MLA9-F1
#
_cell.length_a   1.000
_cell.length_b   1.000
_cell.length_c   1.000
_cell.angle_alpha   90.00
_cell.angle_beta   90.00
_cell.angle_gamma   90.00
#
_symmetry.space_group_name_H-M   'P 1'
#
loop_
_entity.id
_entity.type
_entity.pdbx_description
1 polymer ?
#
loop_
_entity_poly.entity_id
_entity_poly.type
_entity_poly.pdbx_seq_one_letter_code
_entity_poly.pdbx_strand_id
1 'polypeptide(L)'
;MPTNFVARPAGSKKMELLWTNNDVVAQSTAGGSTTAIVTSGKTWVIDQWANYYVVMTSGDNIGLSRLITGNSATTLTVTPELPYAVGAGNDYRIVDRQGYIIEKKAANGQFVAIATLAADLVQYIDTKNLNPNKQYTYRIRAYRNADYSPYSSEASGTTYAWGRTGSDDTTCLPEEEVPVE
;
A
#
# COMPACT_ATOMS: atom_id res chain seq x y z
N MET A 1 0.39 7.36 8.87
CA MET A 1 1.61 6.56 8.56
C MET A 1 1.20 5.11 8.36
N PRO A 2 1.82 4.35 7.45
CA PRO A 2 1.60 2.90 7.32
C PRO A 2 2.07 2.15 8.59
N THR A 3 1.39 1.07 8.94
CA THR A 3 1.70 0.23 10.11
C THR A 3 1.90 -1.23 9.70
N ASN A 4 2.43 -2.06 10.61
CA ASN A 4 2.70 -3.49 10.39
C ASN A 4 3.56 -3.77 9.13
N PHE A 5 4.53 -2.90 8.84
CA PHE A 5 5.38 -3.07 7.67
C PHE A 5 6.35 -4.24 7.86
N VAL A 6 6.30 -5.20 6.94
CA VAL A 6 7.13 -6.42 6.97
C VAL A 6 7.74 -6.71 5.61
N ALA A 7 8.94 -7.31 5.62
CA ALA A 7 9.64 -7.78 4.43
C ALA A 7 9.80 -9.29 4.51
N ARG A 8 9.26 -10.02 3.52
CA ARG A 8 9.26 -11.48 3.45
C ARG A 8 9.99 -11.93 2.18
N PRO A 9 11.02 -12.79 2.29
CA PRO A 9 11.63 -13.33 1.09
C PRO A 9 10.60 -14.18 0.35
N ALA A 10 10.45 -13.92 -0.94
CA ALA A 10 9.53 -14.64 -1.83
C ALA A 10 10.28 -15.31 -2.99
N GLY A 11 11.60 -15.34 -2.90
CA GLY A 11 12.47 -15.90 -3.92
C GLY A 11 13.92 -15.49 -3.74
N SER A 12 14.72 -16.09 -4.61
CA SER A 12 16.14 -15.86 -4.81
C SER A 12 16.48 -14.41 -5.24
N LYS A 13 15.59 -13.75 -5.99
CA LYS A 13 15.68 -12.32 -6.36
C LYS A 13 14.35 -11.58 -6.13
N LYS A 14 13.61 -11.97 -5.10
CA LYS A 14 12.24 -11.46 -4.87
C LYS A 14 12.01 -11.24 -3.39
N MET A 15 11.56 -10.04 -3.03
CA MET A 15 11.13 -9.67 -1.69
C MET A 15 9.69 -9.16 -1.76
N GLU A 16 8.82 -9.74 -0.94
CA GLU A 16 7.44 -9.29 -0.76
C GLU A 16 7.38 -8.36 0.44
N LEU A 17 6.83 -7.17 0.24
CA LEU A 17 6.63 -6.16 1.28
C LEU A 17 5.14 -6.02 1.53
N LEU A 18 4.72 -6.11 2.79
CA LEU A 18 3.31 -5.97 3.18
C LEU A 18 3.17 -4.93 4.29
N TRP A 19 2.04 -4.21 4.31
CA TRP A 19 1.67 -3.25 5.37
C TRP A 19 0.16 -3.19 5.55
N THR A 20 -0.28 -2.43 6.55
CA THR A 20 -1.70 -2.12 6.77
C THR A 20 -1.96 -0.65 6.46
N ASN A 21 -3.05 -0.39 5.73
CA ASN A 21 -3.55 0.95 5.49
C ASN A 21 -4.38 1.43 6.69
N ASN A 22 -4.22 2.70 7.06
CA ASN A 22 -5.10 3.34 8.04
C ASN A 22 -6.24 4.04 7.28
N ASP A 23 -7.10 3.26 6.61
CA ASP A 23 -8.23 3.79 5.85
C ASP A 23 -9.36 4.18 6.79
N VAL A 24 -9.98 5.34 6.56
CA VAL A 24 -10.91 5.91 7.54
C VAL A 24 -12.34 5.43 7.28
N VAL A 25 -12.72 5.19 6.02
CA VAL A 25 -14.06 4.70 5.68
C VAL A 25 -14.03 3.92 4.36
N ALA A 26 -14.74 2.79 4.26
CA ALA A 26 -15.09 2.13 2.99
C ALA A 26 -16.62 2.18 2.80
N GLN A 27 -17.11 2.68 1.66
CA GLN A 27 -18.53 2.98 1.43
C GLN A 27 -18.94 2.78 -0.03
N SER A 28 -20.25 2.70 -0.26
CA SER A 28 -20.86 2.77 -1.58
C SER A 28 -21.52 4.13 -1.81
N THR A 29 -21.60 4.54 -3.07
CA THR A 29 -22.19 5.81 -3.51
C THR A 29 -23.67 5.64 -3.84
N ALA A 30 -24.43 6.72 -3.70
CA ALA A 30 -25.79 6.86 -4.23
C ALA A 30 -25.80 7.44 -5.66
N GLY A 31 -24.62 7.52 -6.28
CA GLY A 31 -24.37 8.21 -7.55
C GLY A 31 -23.69 9.56 -7.35
N GLY A 32 -23.66 10.38 -8.40
CA GLY A 32 -23.05 11.69 -8.35
C GLY A 32 -22.70 12.25 -9.72
N SER A 33 -21.85 13.27 -9.72
CA SER A 33 -21.30 13.91 -10.91
C SER A 33 -19.80 13.67 -11.01
N THR A 34 -19.11 14.33 -11.94
CA THR A 34 -17.63 14.31 -12.03
C THR A 34 -16.97 15.06 -10.87
N THR A 35 -17.69 15.93 -10.17
CA THR A 35 -17.16 16.78 -9.07
C THR A 35 -17.78 16.48 -7.72
N ALA A 36 -18.82 15.64 -7.67
CA ALA A 36 -19.55 15.32 -6.46
C ALA A 36 -19.80 13.82 -6.34
N ILE A 37 -19.41 13.24 -5.21
CA ILE A 37 -19.76 11.87 -4.82
C ILE A 37 -20.86 11.95 -3.79
N VAL A 38 -22.05 11.43 -4.11
CA VAL A 38 -23.21 11.42 -3.21
C VAL A 38 -23.27 10.07 -2.49
N THR A 39 -23.68 10.09 -1.23
CA THR A 39 -23.83 8.92 -0.37
C THR A 39 -25.25 8.81 0.15
N SER A 40 -25.70 7.59 0.41
CA SER A 40 -27.01 7.32 1.02
C SER A 40 -26.87 7.05 2.52
N GLY A 41 -27.84 7.55 3.31
CA GLY A 41 -27.95 7.21 4.73
C GLY A 41 -26.82 7.72 5.63
N LYS A 42 -26.01 8.69 5.19
CA LYS A 42 -24.98 9.33 6.01
C LYS A 42 -25.40 10.69 6.50
N THR A 43 -24.81 11.09 7.62
CA THR A 43 -24.96 12.42 8.19
C THR A 43 -23.62 12.81 8.78
N TRP A 44 -22.72 13.26 7.92
CA TRP A 44 -21.41 13.74 8.29
C TRP A 44 -21.47 15.15 8.88
N VAL A 45 -20.52 15.44 9.78
CA VAL A 45 -20.23 16.84 10.12
C VAL A 45 -19.69 17.52 8.86
N ILE A 46 -20.15 18.74 8.60
CA ILE A 46 -19.72 19.53 7.46
C ILE A 46 -18.20 19.67 7.49
N ASP A 47 -17.56 19.44 6.35
CA ASP A 47 -16.12 19.55 6.10
C ASP A 47 -15.19 18.70 6.98
N GLN A 48 -15.72 17.71 7.71
CA GLN A 48 -14.88 16.78 8.49
C GLN A 48 -13.87 15.98 7.62
N TRP A 49 -14.14 15.85 6.32
CA TRP A 49 -13.29 15.15 5.35
C TRP A 49 -12.53 16.10 4.42
N ALA A 50 -12.58 17.42 4.63
CA ALA A 50 -11.81 18.36 3.84
C ALA A 50 -10.30 18.05 3.96
N ASN A 51 -9.58 18.13 2.84
CA ASN A 51 -8.16 17.77 2.70
C ASN A 51 -7.82 16.27 2.83
N TYR A 52 -8.82 15.41 2.90
CA TYR A 52 -8.65 13.97 2.70
C TYR A 52 -8.76 13.62 1.22
N TYR A 53 -8.49 12.37 0.88
CA TYR A 53 -8.64 11.86 -0.48
C TYR A 53 -9.74 10.81 -0.51
N VAL A 54 -10.47 10.80 -1.61
CA VAL A 54 -11.34 9.68 -1.96
C VAL A 54 -10.61 8.81 -2.97
N VAL A 55 -10.61 7.50 -2.75
CA VAL A 55 -10.11 6.50 -3.70
C VAL A 55 -11.28 5.65 -4.16
N MET A 56 -11.56 5.66 -5.46
CA MET A 56 -12.61 4.84 -6.06
C MET A 56 -12.14 3.39 -6.17
N THR A 57 -12.88 2.46 -5.60
CA THR A 57 -12.54 1.03 -5.57
C THR A 57 -13.38 0.17 -6.51
N SER A 58 -14.42 0.75 -7.13
CA SER A 58 -15.18 0.12 -8.21
C SER A 58 -15.77 1.16 -9.19
N GLY A 59 -16.37 0.67 -10.28
CA GLY A 59 -16.94 1.47 -11.35
C GLY A 59 -15.92 2.08 -12.32
N ASP A 60 -16.38 2.96 -13.21
CA ASP A 60 -15.56 3.52 -14.32
C ASP A 60 -14.38 4.40 -13.85
N ASN A 61 -14.44 4.86 -12.60
CA ASN A 61 -13.40 5.68 -11.99
C ASN A 61 -12.43 4.86 -11.11
N ILE A 62 -12.48 3.52 -11.14
CA ILE A 62 -11.67 2.65 -10.27
C ILE A 62 -10.18 3.00 -10.32
N GLY A 63 -9.53 3.00 -9.14
CA GLY A 63 -8.10 3.31 -8.98
C GLY A 63 -7.79 4.80 -9.00
N LEU A 64 -8.75 5.67 -9.29
CA LEU A 64 -8.55 7.12 -9.20
C LEU A 64 -8.64 7.61 -7.76
N SER A 65 -7.67 8.45 -7.39
CA SER A 65 -7.67 9.23 -6.16
C SER A 65 -7.97 10.70 -6.46
N ARG A 66 -8.80 11.35 -5.63
CA ARG A 66 -9.13 12.79 -5.71
C ARG A 66 -9.11 13.45 -4.35
N LEU A 67 -8.68 14.70 -4.31
CA LEU A 67 -8.72 15.53 -3.10
C LEU A 67 -10.17 15.91 -2.81
N ILE A 68 -10.59 15.77 -1.56
CA ILE A 68 -11.87 16.25 -1.07
C ILE A 68 -11.67 17.71 -0.64
N THR A 69 -12.29 18.64 -1.38
CA THR A 69 -12.21 20.08 -1.06
C THR A 69 -13.19 20.49 0.03
N GLY A 70 -14.26 19.71 0.21
CA GLY A 70 -15.26 19.89 1.25
C GLY A 70 -16.27 18.76 1.24
N ASN A 71 -17.08 18.68 2.30
CA ASN A 71 -18.21 17.76 2.34
C ASN A 71 -19.42 18.36 3.03
N SER A 72 -20.60 18.10 2.46
CA SER A 72 -21.86 18.26 3.17
C SER A 72 -22.13 17.04 4.07
N ALA A 73 -23.34 16.92 4.59
CA ALA A 73 -23.78 15.75 5.34
C ALA A 73 -23.73 14.44 4.51
N THR A 74 -23.86 14.53 3.18
CA THR A 74 -24.02 13.36 2.29
C THR A 74 -23.20 13.44 1.00
N THR A 75 -22.53 14.55 0.72
CA THR A 75 -21.82 14.76 -0.55
C THR A 75 -20.38 15.14 -0.29
N LEU A 76 -19.44 14.44 -0.94
CA LEU A 76 -18.05 14.85 -1.04
C LEU A 76 -17.86 15.66 -2.31
N THR A 77 -17.26 16.85 -2.21
CA THR A 77 -16.82 17.63 -3.37
C THR A 77 -15.35 17.35 -3.62
N VAL A 78 -15.00 17.05 -4.87
CA VAL A 78 -13.67 16.54 -5.22
C VAL A 78 -12.95 17.37 -6.28
N THR A 79 -11.61 17.37 -6.23
CA THR A 79 -10.73 17.98 -7.23
C THR A 79 -9.47 17.12 -7.46
N PRO A 80 -8.91 17.05 -8.68
CA PRO A 80 -9.53 17.45 -9.95
C PRO A 80 -10.83 16.68 -10.22
N GLU A 81 -11.57 17.03 -11.27
CA GLU A 81 -12.78 16.27 -11.60
C GLU A 81 -12.45 14.81 -11.98
N LEU A 82 -13.42 13.93 -11.75
CA LEU A 82 -13.38 12.54 -12.22
C LEU A 82 -13.66 12.51 -13.73
N PRO A 83 -13.02 11.62 -14.50
CA PRO A 83 -13.24 11.53 -15.95
C PRO A 83 -14.67 11.11 -16.32
N TYR A 84 -15.34 10.35 -15.44
CA TYR A 84 -16.70 9.87 -15.63
C TYR A 84 -17.59 10.24 -14.45
N ALA A 85 -18.89 10.42 -14.70
CA ALA A 85 -19.85 10.63 -13.63
C ALA A 85 -19.90 9.41 -12.68
N VAL A 86 -20.15 9.65 -11.41
CA VAL A 86 -20.17 8.59 -10.39
C VAL A 86 -21.50 7.85 -10.46
N GLY A 87 -21.46 6.58 -10.85
CA GLY A 87 -22.64 5.70 -10.86
C GLY A 87 -23.07 5.30 -9.45
N ALA A 88 -24.37 5.06 -9.25
CA ALA A 88 -24.88 4.55 -7.98
C ALA A 88 -24.39 3.12 -7.74
N GLY A 89 -24.02 2.80 -6.50
CA GLY A 89 -23.46 1.51 -6.12
C GLY A 89 -21.94 1.40 -6.32
N ASN A 90 -21.28 2.41 -6.88
CA ASN A 90 -19.81 2.42 -6.93
C ASN A 90 -19.24 2.53 -5.51
N ASP A 91 -18.15 1.83 -5.25
CA ASP A 91 -17.47 1.79 -3.97
C ASP A 91 -16.29 2.75 -3.94
N TYR A 92 -16.04 3.33 -2.77
CA TYR A 92 -14.91 4.20 -2.52
C TYR A 92 -14.40 4.09 -1.09
N ARG A 93 -13.21 4.64 -0.86
CA ARG A 93 -12.59 4.78 0.46
C ARG A 93 -12.15 6.20 0.72
N ILE A 94 -12.29 6.68 1.96
CA ILE A 94 -11.71 7.96 2.39
C ILE A 94 -10.37 7.66 3.08
N VAL A 95 -9.31 8.29 2.60
CA VAL A 95 -7.93 8.07 3.05
C VAL A 95 -7.25 9.41 3.32
N ASP A 96 -6.28 9.40 4.23
CA ASP A 96 -5.51 10.59 4.63
C ASP A 96 -4.26 10.83 3.77
N ARG A 97 -4.07 10.09 2.67
CA ARG A 97 -2.83 10.06 1.90
C ARG A 97 -3.08 9.88 0.41
N GLN A 98 -2.15 10.34 -0.42
CA GLN A 98 -2.17 10.09 -1.87
C GLN A 98 -1.55 8.75 -2.23
N GLY A 99 -0.59 8.30 -1.43
CA GLY A 99 0.15 7.09 -1.71
C GLY A 99 1.25 6.80 -0.72
N TYR A 100 2.12 5.89 -1.13
CA TYR A 100 3.28 5.47 -0.36
C TYR A 100 4.57 5.61 -1.14
N ILE A 101 5.66 5.87 -0.41
CA ILE A 101 7.02 5.76 -0.93
C ILE A 101 7.70 4.64 -0.16
N ILE A 102 8.21 3.66 -0.89
CA ILE A 102 9.06 2.59 -0.34
C ILE A 102 10.50 2.93 -0.64
N GLU A 103 11.33 2.86 0.40
CA GLU A 103 12.77 3.00 0.28
C GLU A 103 13.48 1.72 0.67
N LYS A 104 14.58 1.43 -0.02
CA LYS A 104 15.50 0.34 0.26
C LYS A 104 16.85 0.92 0.70
N LYS A 105 17.45 0.34 1.73
CA LYS A 105 18.79 0.69 2.19
C LYS A 105 19.82 0.20 1.18
N ALA A 106 20.60 1.13 0.62
CA ALA A 106 21.71 0.86 -0.26
C ALA A 106 22.97 0.42 0.53
N ALA A 107 23.97 -0.10 -0.17
CA ALA A 107 25.19 -0.61 0.44
C ALA A 107 25.98 0.46 1.22
N ASN A 108 25.82 1.73 0.87
CA ASN A 108 26.42 2.87 1.59
C ASN A 108 25.63 3.28 2.84
N GLY A 109 24.60 2.52 3.23
CA GLY A 109 23.77 2.77 4.40
C GLY A 109 22.64 3.79 4.18
N GLN A 110 22.58 4.46 3.02
CA GLN A 110 21.53 5.43 2.72
C GLN A 110 20.27 4.74 2.20
N PHE A 111 19.11 5.32 2.49
CA PHE A 111 17.85 4.86 1.92
C PHE A 111 17.57 5.55 0.58
N VAL A 112 17.16 4.75 -0.40
CA VAL A 112 16.83 5.21 -1.75
C VAL A 112 15.41 4.77 -2.10
N ALA A 113 14.61 5.69 -2.64
CA ALA A 113 13.26 5.37 -3.10
C ALA A 113 13.31 4.36 -4.26
N ILE A 114 12.53 3.29 -4.13
CA ILE A 114 12.42 2.22 -5.15
C ILE A 114 11.02 2.15 -5.76
N ALA A 115 10.01 2.71 -5.10
CA ALA A 115 8.64 2.75 -5.58
C ALA A 115 7.86 3.92 -5.00
N THR A 116 6.98 4.48 -5.83
CA THR A 116 5.87 5.35 -5.42
C THR A 116 4.58 4.63 -5.79
N LEU A 117 3.71 4.41 -4.82
CA LEU A 117 2.53 3.55 -4.92
C LEU A 117 1.25 4.33 -4.68
N ALA A 118 0.13 3.85 -5.23
CA ALA A 118 -1.21 4.37 -4.93
C ALA A 118 -1.62 4.08 -3.48
N ALA A 119 -2.57 4.86 -2.95
CA ALA A 119 -2.97 4.83 -1.53
C ALA A 119 -3.69 3.55 -1.10
N ASP A 120 -4.31 2.82 -2.01
CA ASP A 120 -5.09 1.60 -1.77
C ASP A 120 -4.24 0.33 -1.68
N LEU A 121 -2.99 0.37 -2.15
CA LEU A 121 -2.09 -0.77 -2.10
C LEU A 121 -1.67 -1.07 -0.65
N VAL A 122 -1.57 -2.36 -0.34
CA VAL A 122 -1.07 -2.92 0.94
C VAL A 122 0.11 -3.88 0.75
N GLN A 123 0.59 -4.01 -0.49
CA GLN A 123 1.62 -4.96 -0.89
C GLN A 123 2.48 -4.38 -2.02
N TYR A 124 3.77 -4.74 -2.02
CA TYR A 124 4.70 -4.48 -3.10
C TYR A 124 5.69 -5.64 -3.25
N ILE A 125 6.05 -5.98 -4.49
CA ILE A 125 7.05 -7.00 -4.78
C ILE A 125 8.30 -6.32 -5.36
N ASP A 126 9.40 -6.32 -4.59
CA ASP A 126 10.71 -5.91 -5.09
C ASP A 126 11.37 -7.07 -5.83
N THR A 127 11.71 -6.85 -7.09
CA THR A 127 12.48 -7.78 -7.93
C THR A 127 13.78 -7.16 -8.46
N LYS A 128 14.09 -5.92 -8.08
CA LYS A 128 15.16 -5.13 -8.71
C LYS A 128 16.41 -5.09 -7.85
N ASN A 129 17.54 -5.43 -8.46
CA ASN A 129 18.86 -5.38 -7.82
C ASN A 129 18.93 -6.21 -6.52
N LEU A 130 18.22 -7.34 -6.52
CA LEU A 130 18.28 -8.34 -5.46
C LEU A 130 19.22 -9.48 -5.88
N ASN A 131 20.07 -9.87 -4.95
CA ASN A 131 21.01 -10.98 -5.06
C ASN A 131 20.58 -12.07 -4.08
N PRO A 132 20.86 -13.34 -4.39
CA PRO A 132 20.54 -14.46 -3.50
C PRO A 132 21.31 -14.40 -2.19
N ASN A 133 20.68 -14.95 -1.14
CA ASN A 133 21.26 -15.07 0.19
C ASN A 133 21.83 -13.74 0.70
N LYS A 134 21.10 -12.63 0.45
CA LYS A 134 21.45 -11.29 0.91
C LYS A 134 20.30 -10.68 1.67
N GLN A 135 20.64 -10.04 2.79
CA GLN A 135 19.69 -9.28 3.58
C GLN A 135 19.46 -7.91 2.93
N TYR A 136 18.20 -7.49 2.90
CA TYR A 136 17.76 -6.18 2.44
C TYR A 136 16.88 -5.56 3.51
N THR A 137 17.04 -4.25 3.70
CA THR A 137 16.29 -3.46 4.68
C THR A 137 15.49 -2.39 3.97
N TYR A 138 14.25 -2.24 4.39
CA TYR A 138 13.26 -1.36 3.78
C TYR A 138 12.62 -0.47 4.84
N ARG A 139 12.07 0.65 4.39
CA ARG A 139 11.13 1.47 5.16
C ARG A 139 10.09 2.07 4.23
N ILE A 140 8.94 2.40 4.76
CA ILE A 140 7.83 2.96 3.99
C ILE A 140 7.31 4.22 4.68
N ARG A 141 6.85 5.20 3.91
CA ARG A 141 6.11 6.36 4.42
C ARG A 141 4.92 6.67 3.53
N ALA A 142 3.90 7.30 4.10
CA ALA A 142 2.82 7.90 3.33
C ALA A 142 3.20 9.31 2.89
N TYR A 143 2.64 9.77 1.78
CA TYR A 143 2.78 11.16 1.34
C TYR A 143 1.44 11.77 0.95
N ARG A 144 1.39 13.09 1.05
CA ARG A 144 0.29 13.96 0.65
C ARG A 144 0.88 15.27 0.12
N ASN A 145 0.88 15.45 -1.20
CA ASN A 145 1.56 16.56 -1.86
C ASN A 145 3.04 16.64 -1.40
N ALA A 146 3.44 17.78 -0.82
CA ALA A 146 4.77 17.96 -0.24
C ALA A 146 4.89 17.48 1.22
N ASP A 147 3.78 17.07 1.84
CA ASP A 147 3.75 16.56 3.21
C ASP A 147 4.05 15.06 3.24
N TYR A 148 4.83 14.65 4.22
CA TYR A 148 5.22 13.26 4.41
C TYR A 148 4.90 12.83 5.85
N SER A 149 4.43 11.59 6.00
CA SER A 149 4.42 11.00 7.34
C SER A 149 5.85 10.71 7.79
N PRO A 150 6.08 10.50 9.10
CA PRO A 150 7.23 9.74 9.55
C PRO A 150 7.33 8.40 8.80
N TYR A 151 8.54 7.88 8.67
CA TYR A 151 8.75 6.53 8.17
C TYR A 151 8.23 5.49 9.17
N SER A 152 7.88 4.31 8.66
CA SER A 152 7.69 3.11 9.45
C SER A 152 8.98 2.72 10.19
N SER A 153 8.86 1.74 11.09
CA SER A 153 10.01 0.93 11.49
C SER A 153 10.67 0.30 10.26
N GLU A 154 11.98 0.05 10.35
CA GLU A 154 12.70 -0.70 9.33
C GLU A 154 12.22 -2.17 9.32
N ALA A 155 12.05 -2.73 8.12
CA ALA A 155 11.75 -4.13 7.91
C ALA A 155 12.87 -4.78 7.10
N SER A 156 13.34 -5.96 7.51
CA SER A 156 14.43 -6.66 6.86
C SER A 156 14.06 -8.08 6.49
N GLY A 157 14.58 -8.56 5.35
CA GLY A 157 14.42 -9.94 4.90
C GLY A 157 15.64 -10.41 4.12
N THR A 158 15.93 -11.71 4.18
CA THR A 158 17.06 -12.34 3.45
C THR A 158 16.51 -13.16 2.29
N THR A 159 16.86 -12.80 1.06
CA THR A 159 16.50 -13.56 -0.14
C THR A 159 17.00 -15.00 -0.07
N TYR A 160 16.32 -15.92 -0.75
CA TYR A 160 16.77 -17.31 -0.77
C TYR A 160 18.11 -17.47 -1.49
N ALA A 161 18.86 -18.52 -1.16
CA ALA A 161 19.97 -18.98 -1.98
C ALA A 161 19.44 -19.56 -3.31
N TRP A 162 20.32 -19.69 -4.31
CA TRP A 162 19.96 -20.36 -5.57
C TRP A 162 19.45 -21.77 -5.29
N GLY A 163 18.37 -22.15 -5.99
CA GLY A 163 17.80 -23.48 -5.89
C GLY A 163 16.87 -23.72 -4.70
N ARG A 164 16.65 -22.74 -3.81
CA ARG A 164 15.61 -22.82 -2.78
C ARG A 164 14.38 -22.00 -3.16
N THR A 165 13.24 -22.68 -3.31
CA THR A 165 11.91 -22.07 -3.31
C THR A 165 11.34 -22.13 -1.90
N GLY A 166 10.57 -21.12 -1.49
CA GLY A 166 10.13 -20.86 -0.12
C GLY A 166 9.15 -21.85 0.51
N SER A 167 9.15 -23.11 0.09
CA SER A 167 8.31 -24.19 0.64
C SER A 167 9.11 -25.30 1.32
N ASP A 168 10.43 -25.30 1.21
CA ASP A 168 11.22 -26.49 1.58
C ASP A 168 11.94 -26.24 2.91
N ASP A 169 11.17 -26.25 3.99
CA ASP A 169 11.70 -26.40 5.35
C ASP A 169 10.83 -27.34 6.19
N THR A 170 10.81 -28.61 5.78
CA THR A 170 10.78 -29.75 6.69
C THR A 170 11.43 -30.92 5.97
N THR A 171 12.40 -31.58 6.62
CA THR A 171 13.23 -32.71 6.15
C THR A 171 14.51 -32.37 5.37
N CYS A 172 15.48 -31.78 6.06
CA CYS A 172 16.84 -32.28 5.92
C CYS A 172 17.47 -32.35 7.32
N LEU A 173 17.18 -33.45 8.02
CA LEU A 173 18.09 -33.89 9.09
C LEU A 173 19.41 -34.27 8.41
N PRO A 174 20.58 -33.92 8.96
CA PRO A 174 21.83 -34.46 8.44
C PRO A 174 21.77 -35.99 8.53
N GLU A 175 22.15 -36.68 7.45
CA GLU A 175 22.43 -38.12 7.52
C GLU A 175 23.51 -38.32 8.59
N GLU A 176 23.12 -38.91 9.71
CA GLU A 176 24.04 -39.41 10.72
C GLU A 176 24.80 -40.58 10.07
N GLU A 177 26.08 -40.39 9.77
CA GLU A 177 26.95 -41.44 9.28
C GLU A 177 26.91 -42.62 10.26
N VAL A 178 26.36 -43.75 9.82
CA VAL A 178 26.37 -45.00 10.58
C VAL A 178 27.83 -45.48 10.66
N PRO A 179 28.44 -45.67 11.84
CA PRO A 179 29.79 -46.22 11.92
C PRO A 179 29.79 -47.66 11.44
N VAL A 180 30.80 -48.00 10.65
CA VAL A 180 31.07 -49.36 10.20
C VAL A 180 31.75 -50.12 11.35
N GLU A 181 31.13 -51.19 11.86
CA GLU A 181 31.82 -52.26 12.60
C GLU A 181 31.91 -53.52 11.73
#